data_AF-A0A9X2RDP1-F1
#
_entry.id   AF-A0A9X2RDP1-F1
#
_cell.length_a   1.000
_cell.length_b   1.000
_cell.length_c   1.000
_cell.angle_alpha   90.00
_cell.angle_beta   90.00
_cell.angle_gamma   90.00
#
_symmetry.space_group_name_H-M   'P 1'
#
loop_
_entity.id
_entity.type
_entity.pdbx_description
1 polymer ?
#
loop_
_entity_poly.entity_id
_entity_poly.type
_entity_poly.pdbx_seq_one_letter_code
_entity_poly.pdbx_strand_id
1 'polypeptide(L)'
;MEQGVNSKFLKAYEMASRTERQFPPDVLLHFYALYKRATEKNGFYIPTTNRGDLRSAFKVNALVQVKDLSKEEAKQKYIELVELHIGNIRE
;
A
#
# COMPACT_ATOMS: atom_id res chain seq x y z
N MET A 1 -2.28 21.39 -4.42
CA MET A 1 -2.56 20.38 -5.47
C MET A 1 -2.79 18.99 -4.84
N GLU A 2 -3.63 18.89 -3.80
CA GLU A 2 -3.83 17.64 -3.03
C GLU A 2 -5.09 16.85 -3.44
N GLN A 3 -6.01 17.48 -4.16
CA GLN A 3 -7.32 16.89 -4.47
C GLN A 3 -7.23 15.79 -5.56
N GLY A 4 -6.25 15.88 -6.46
CA GLY A 4 -6.07 14.90 -7.54
C GLY A 4 -5.53 13.55 -7.06
N VAL A 5 -4.50 13.57 -6.20
CA VAL A 5 -3.83 12.34 -5.72
C VAL A 5 -4.77 11.50 -4.83
N ASN A 6 -5.57 12.15 -3.98
CA ASN A 6 -6.54 11.44 -3.13
C ASN A 6 -7.62 10.73 -3.95
N SER A 7 -8.16 11.39 -4.97
CA SER A 7 -9.17 10.81 -5.85
C SER A 7 -8.62 9.62 -6.64
N LYS A 8 -7.42 9.77 -7.23
CA LYS A 8 -6.73 8.67 -7.94
C LYS A 8 -6.40 7.51 -7.02
N PHE A 9 -5.96 7.78 -5.79
CA PHE A 9 -5.69 6.74 -4.79
C PHE A 9 -6.95 5.94 -4.44
N LEU A 10 -8.09 6.61 -4.27
CA LEU A 10 -9.35 5.92 -3.99
C LEU A 10 -9.79 5.04 -5.16
N LYS A 11 -9.67 5.53 -6.40
CA LYS A 11 -9.89 4.73 -7.62
C LYS A 11 -8.94 3.52 -7.68
N ALA A 12 -7.66 3.72 -7.38
CA ALA A 12 -6.65 2.66 -7.33
C ALA A 12 -7.04 1.58 -6.32
N TYR A 13 -7.43 1.99 -5.12
CA TYR A 13 -7.86 1.10 -4.06
C TYR A 13 -9.11 0.31 -4.45
N GLU A 14 -10.11 0.96 -5.05
CA GLU A 14 -11.31 0.27 -5.52
C GLU A 14 -10.97 -0.78 -6.60
N MET A 15 -10.09 -0.43 -7.54
CA MET A 15 -9.64 -1.33 -8.60
C MET A 15 -8.87 -2.53 -8.04
N ALA A 16 -7.96 -2.28 -7.09
CA ALA A 16 -7.21 -3.32 -6.40
C ALA A 16 -8.11 -4.22 -5.52
N SER A 17 -9.15 -3.68 -4.92
CA SER A 17 -10.11 -4.43 -4.09
C SER A 17 -11.04 -5.31 -4.92
N ARG A 18 -11.36 -4.91 -6.16
CA ARG A 18 -12.24 -5.65 -7.07
C ARG A 18 -11.52 -6.61 -8.02
N THR A 19 -10.19 -6.59 -8.06
CA THR A 19 -9.45 -7.46 -8.97
C THR A 19 -9.46 -8.91 -8.50
N GLU A 20 -9.69 -9.84 -9.43
CA GLU A 20 -9.57 -11.29 -9.18
C GLU A 20 -8.17 -11.82 -9.52
N ARG A 21 -7.24 -10.94 -9.89
CA ARG A 21 -5.87 -11.32 -10.23
C ARG A 21 -5.14 -11.84 -9.00
N GLN A 22 -4.44 -12.96 -9.18
CA GLN A 22 -3.54 -13.50 -8.16
C GLN A 22 -2.18 -12.81 -8.27
N PHE A 23 -1.68 -12.32 -7.15
CA PHE A 23 -0.36 -11.68 -7.07
C PHE A 23 0.59 -12.52 -6.21
N PRO A 24 1.90 -12.46 -6.51
CA PRO A 24 2.89 -13.04 -5.62
C PRO A 24 2.82 -12.36 -4.23
N PRO A 25 3.21 -13.08 -3.17
CA PRO A 25 3.10 -12.58 -1.79
C PRO A 25 3.88 -11.28 -1.55
N ASP A 26 5.00 -11.08 -2.25
CA ASP A 26 5.80 -9.85 -2.20
C ASP A 26 5.01 -8.62 -2.68
N VAL A 27 4.32 -8.72 -3.82
CA VAL A 27 3.48 -7.64 -4.36
C VAL A 27 2.33 -7.33 -3.41
N LEU A 28 1.72 -8.35 -2.78
CA LEU A 28 0.67 -8.15 -1.77
C LEU A 28 1.21 -7.42 -0.53
N LEU A 29 2.45 -7.69 -0.12
CA LEU A 29 3.11 -6.98 0.98
C LEU A 29 3.37 -5.51 0.63
N HIS A 30 3.77 -5.22 -0.61
CA HIS A 30 3.91 -3.84 -1.09
C HIS A 30 2.58 -3.08 -1.09
N PHE A 31 1.51 -3.69 -1.62
CA PHE A 31 0.16 -3.09 -1.56
C PHE A 31 -0.26 -2.80 -0.11
N TYR A 32 -0.06 -3.76 0.78
CA TYR A 32 -0.38 -3.61 2.21
C TYR A 32 0.40 -2.45 2.85
N ALA A 33 1.72 -2.42 2.67
CA ALA A 33 2.59 -1.44 3.31
C ALA A 33 2.29 -0.01 2.83
N LEU A 34 2.16 0.17 1.51
CA LEU A 34 1.85 1.47 0.91
C LEU A 34 0.47 1.97 1.33
N TYR A 35 -0.56 1.10 1.32
CA TYR A 35 -1.90 1.46 1.78
C TYR A 35 -1.92 1.89 3.25
N LYS A 36 -1.26 1.12 4.12
CA LYS A 36 -1.16 1.46 5.55
C LYS A 36 -0.44 2.79 5.74
N ARG A 37 0.67 3.01 5.04
CA ARG A 37 1.41 4.28 5.11
C ARG A 37 0.60 5.48 4.58
N ALA A 38 -0.16 5.28 3.51
CA ALA A 38 -1.01 6.31 2.89
C ALA A 38 -2.20 6.73 3.76
N THR A 39 -2.74 5.80 4.56
CA THR A 39 -3.96 5.98 5.37
C THR A 39 -3.71 6.24 6.86
N GLU A 40 -2.46 6.08 7.30
CA GLU A 40 -2.07 6.19 8.70
C GLU A 40 -2.45 7.55 9.30
N LYS A 41 -3.06 7.58 10.48
CA LYS A 41 -3.51 8.82 11.13
C LYS A 41 -2.57 9.30 12.24
N ASN A 42 -1.98 8.38 13.01
CA ASN A 42 -1.25 8.69 14.24
C ASN A 42 0.27 8.53 14.13
N GLY A 43 0.84 8.66 12.92
CA GLY A 43 2.27 8.41 12.67
C GLY A 43 2.59 6.94 12.45
N PHE A 44 3.84 6.63 12.09
CA PHE A 44 4.23 5.27 11.68
C PHE A 44 4.12 4.27 12.83
N TYR A 45 3.14 3.37 12.75
CA TYR A 45 2.93 2.32 13.75
C TYR A 45 3.38 0.95 13.21
N ILE A 46 4.29 0.31 13.94
CA ILE A 46 4.67 -1.09 13.71
C ILE A 46 3.91 -1.96 14.71
N PRO A 47 3.05 -2.89 14.26
CA PRO A 47 2.38 -3.82 15.16
C PRO A 47 3.40 -4.75 15.84
N THR A 48 3.14 -5.11 17.09
CA THR A 48 3.93 -6.11 17.79
C THR A 48 3.73 -7.48 17.12
N THR A 49 4.83 -8.19 16.87
CA THR A 49 4.80 -9.54 16.30
C THR A 49 5.11 -10.57 17.39
N ASN A 50 4.40 -11.69 17.41
CA ASN A 50 4.73 -12.79 18.31
C ASN A 50 5.89 -13.63 17.72
N ARG A 51 6.70 -14.27 18.58
CA ARG A 51 7.72 -15.21 18.10
C ARG A 51 7.06 -16.36 17.35
N GLY A 52 7.56 -16.67 16.16
CA GLY A 52 7.03 -17.71 15.29
C GLY A 52 5.99 -17.25 14.27
N ASP A 53 5.45 -16.02 14.37
CA ASP A 53 4.50 -15.51 13.38
C ASP A 53 5.23 -14.89 12.18
N LEU A 54 5.68 -15.74 11.27
CA LEU A 54 6.45 -15.36 10.09
C LEU A 54 5.68 -14.39 9.18
N ARG A 55 4.36 -14.57 9.06
CA ARG A 55 3.49 -13.69 8.25
C ARG A 55 3.48 -12.26 8.76
N SER A 56 3.35 -12.07 10.07
CA SER A 56 3.38 -10.74 10.68
C SER A 56 4.78 -10.15 10.64
N ALA A 57 5.84 -10.95 10.75
CA ALA A 57 7.21 -10.49 10.56
C ALA A 57 7.44 -9.92 9.14
N PHE A 58 6.94 -10.58 8.10
CA PHE A 58 7.00 -10.06 6.73
C PHE A 58 6.22 -8.75 6.55
N LYS A 59 5.03 -8.64 7.16
CA LYS A 59 4.26 -7.39 7.15
C LYS A 59 4.98 -6.25 7.85
N VAL A 60 5.59 -6.52 9.00
CA VAL A 60 6.41 -5.55 9.74
C VAL A 60 7.59 -5.10 8.88
N ASN A 61 8.31 -6.03 8.24
CA ASN A 61 9.40 -5.70 7.35
C ASN A 61 8.95 -4.80 6.18
N ALA A 62 7.84 -5.15 5.52
CA ALA A 62 7.28 -4.34 4.44
C ALA A 62 6.86 -2.93 4.91
N LEU A 63 6.27 -2.80 6.11
CA LEU A 63 5.97 -1.50 6.70
C LEU A 63 7.26 -0.69 6.92
N VAL A 64 8.30 -1.31 7.48
CA VAL A 64 9.58 -0.65 7.75
C VAL A 64 10.22 -0.12 6.47
N GLN A 65 10.08 -0.83 5.35
CA GLN A 65 10.60 -0.37 4.04
C GLN A 65 9.95 0.92 3.53
N VAL A 66 8.72 1.22 3.94
CA VAL A 66 7.97 2.43 3.50
C VAL A 66 7.91 3.52 4.59
N LYS A 67 8.63 3.35 5.70
CA LYS A 67 8.53 4.23 6.88
C LYS A 67 8.90 5.69 6.60
N ASP A 68 9.82 5.92 5.66
CA ASP A 68 10.36 7.24 5.34
C ASP A 68 9.51 7.98 4.28
N LEU A 69 8.55 7.31 3.64
CA LEU A 69 7.68 7.93 2.64
C LEU A 69 6.69 8.89 3.29
N SER A 70 6.42 10.04 2.69
CA SER A 70 5.25 10.85 3.10
C SER A 70 3.94 10.14 2.75
N LYS A 71 2.81 10.56 3.35
CA LYS A 71 1.50 9.98 3.00
C LYS A 71 1.17 10.16 1.52
N GLU A 72 1.55 11.29 0.94
CA GLU A 72 1.35 11.59 -0.48
C GLU A 72 2.21 10.69 -1.38
N GLU A 73 3.51 10.54 -1.05
CA GLU A 73 4.42 9.61 -1.73
C GLU A 73 3.90 8.16 -1.69
N ALA A 74 3.39 7.73 -0.53
CA ALA A 74 2.82 6.39 -0.41
C ALA A 74 1.56 6.21 -1.28
N LYS A 75 0.74 7.26 -1.43
CA LYS A 75 -0.43 7.23 -2.34
C LYS A 75 0.00 7.16 -3.80
N GLN A 76 0.99 7.95 -4.20
CA GLN A 76 1.53 7.93 -5.56
C GLN A 76 2.11 6.57 -5.90
N LYS A 77 2.97 6.02 -5.05
CA LYS A 77 3.54 4.68 -5.25
C LYS A 77 2.48 3.58 -5.26
N TYR A 78 1.41 3.72 -4.47
CA TYR A 78 0.30 2.78 -4.50
C TYR A 78 -0.44 2.83 -5.86
N ILE A 79 -0.68 4.03 -6.38
CA ILE A 79 -1.27 4.23 -7.71
C ILE A 79 -0.39 3.57 -8.78
N GLU A 80 0.92 3.86 -8.79
CA GLU A 80 1.87 3.28 -9.73
C GLU A 80 1.88 1.75 -9.68
N LEU A 81 1.82 1.18 -8.47
CA LEU A 81 1.77 -0.26 -8.27
C LEU A 81 0.47 -0.89 -8.83
N VAL A 82 -0.68 -0.22 -8.65
CA VAL A 82 -1.95 -0.65 -9.26
C VAL A 82 -1.87 -0.56 -10.78
N GLU A 83 -1.31 0.51 -11.33
CA GLU A 83 -1.18 0.68 -12.78
C GLU A 83 -0.28 -0.35 -13.43
N LEU A 84 0.81 -0.73 -12.74
CA LEU A 84 1.74 -1.74 -13.20
C LEU A 84 1.13 -3.15 -13.23
N HIS A 85 0.34 -3.51 -12.21
CA HIS A 85 -0.12 -4.90 -12.01
C HIS A 85 -1.58 -5.15 -12.40
N ILE A 86 -2.42 -4.13 -12.45
CA ILE A 86 -3.88 -4.26 -12.63
C ILE A 86 -4.32 -3.55 -13.90
N GLY A 87 -4.05 -2.26 -14.03
CA GLY A 87 -4.37 -1.47 -15.20
C GLY A 87 -4.35 0.04 -14.95
N ASN A 88 -4.28 0.81 -16.04
CA ASN A 88 -4.13 2.26 -15.99
C ASN A 88 -5.36 2.97 -15.38
N ILE A 89 -5.11 3.95 -14.50
CA ILE A 89 -6.16 4.71 -13.81
C ILE A 89 -6.42 5.98 -14.59
N ARG A 90 -7.51 5.98 -15.36
CA ARG A 90 -7.95 7.17 -16.09
C ARG A 90 -8.44 8.27 -15.15
N GLU A 91 -8.02 9.50 -15.44
CA GLU A 91 -8.33 10.72 -14.67
C GLU A 91 -9.82 10.98 -14.53
#